data_AF-A0A381ZZW2-F1
#
_entry.id   AF-A0A381ZZW2-F1
#
_cell.length_a   1.000
_cell.length_b   1.000
_cell.length_c   1.000
_cell.angle_alpha   90.00
_cell.angle_beta   90.00
_cell.angle_gamma   90.00
#
_symmetry.space_group_name_H-M   'P 1'
#
loop_
_entity.id
_entity.type
_entity.pdbx_description
1 polymer ?
#
loop_
_entity_poly.entity_id
_entity_poly.type
_entity_poly.pdbx_seq_one_letter_code
_entity_poly.pdbx_strand_id
1 'polypeptide(L)' 'MPSAEKPKRINVRRPDIMEKVKAEVVTHYRSELVEHIHANGCTFAHGSTGIRLAKE' A
#
# COMPACT_ATOMS: atom_id res chain seq x y z
N MET A 1 3.30 28.44 18.79
CA MET A 1 3.42 27.05 19.28
C MET A 1 2.37 26.23 18.54
N PRO A 2 2.73 25.13 17.87
CA PRO A 2 3.29 23.94 18.49
C PRO A 2 4.69 23.58 17.98
N SER A 3 5.49 22.97 18.86
CA SER A 3 6.80 22.40 18.54
C SER A 3 6.57 21.02 17.90
N ALA A 4 7.08 20.81 16.68
CA ALA A 4 7.02 19.50 16.03
C ALA A 4 7.95 18.54 16.79
N GLU A 5 7.39 17.73 17.68
CA GLU A 5 8.13 16.69 18.38
C GLU A 5 8.73 15.72 17.36
N LYS A 6 10.04 15.49 17.50
CA LYS A 6 10.78 14.57 16.64
C LYS A 6 10.19 13.17 16.79
N PRO A 7 9.89 12.44 15.69
CA PRO A 7 9.30 11.11 15.79
C PRO A 7 10.21 10.17 16.57
N LYS A 8 9.66 9.56 17.63
CA LYS A 8 10.38 8.58 18.45
C LYS A 8 10.81 7.40 17.57
N ARG A 9 12.10 7.08 17.60
CA ARG A 9 12.66 5.94 16.84
C ARG A 9 12.11 4.64 17.44
N ILE A 10 11.25 3.96 16.69
CA ILE A 10 10.64 2.69 17.09
C ILE A 10 11.45 1.53 16.51
N ASN A 11 11.72 0.51 17.33
CA ASN A 11 12.44 -0.69 16.88
C ASN A 11 11.50 -1.62 16.10
N VAL A 12 11.55 -1.53 14.77
CA VAL A 12 10.64 -2.25 13.87
C VAL A 12 10.81 -3.78 13.92
N ARG A 13 11.92 -4.32 14.45
CA ARG A 13 12.18 -5.77 14.54
C ARG A 13 11.38 -6.50 15.63
N ARG A 14 10.55 -5.80 16.41
CA ARG A 14 9.68 -6.45 17.40
C ARG A 14 8.48 -7.07 16.67
N PRO A 15 8.12 -8.34 16.95
CA PRO A 15 7.00 -9.01 16.27
C PRO A 15 5.69 -8.21 16.41
N ASP A 16 5.42 -7.66 17.60
CA ASP A 16 4.24 -6.82 17.88
C ASP A 16 4.17 -5.55 17.02
N ILE A 17 5.32 -5.02 16.60
CA ILE A 17 5.42 -3.81 15.76
C ILE A 17 5.32 -4.19 14.29
N MET A 18 5.91 -5.31 13.89
CA MET A 18 5.80 -5.85 12.54
C MET A 18 4.35 -6.17 12.16
N GLU A 19 3.51 -6.65 13.07
CA GLU A 19 2.09 -6.89 12.78
C GLU A 19 1.33 -5.60 12.48
N LYS A 20 1.54 -4.55 13.28
CA LYS A 20 0.94 -3.23 13.06
C LYS A 20 1.42 -2.59 11.76
N VAL A 21 2.73 -2.66 11.52
CA VAL A 21 3.34 -2.17 10.28
C VAL A 21 2.81 -2.95 9.09
N LYS A 22 2.65 -4.28 9.17
CA LYS A 22 2.04 -5.08 8.10
C LYS A 22 0.61 -4.63 7.81
N ALA A 23 -0.21 -4.41 8.84
CA ALA A 23 -1.58 -3.93 8.65
C ALA A 23 -1.62 -2.56 7.97
N GLU A 24 -0.74 -1.64 8.38
CA GLU A 24 -0.63 -0.29 7.81
C GLU A 24 -0.06 -0.31 6.38
N VAL A 25 0.93 -1.17 6.11
CA VAL A 25 1.49 -1.44 4.78
C VAL A 25 0.42 -2.03 3.87
N VAL A 26 -0.40 -2.97 4.34
CA VAL A 26 -1.54 -3.47 3.56
C VAL A 26 -2.47 -2.32 3.21
N THR A 27 -2.82 -1.43 4.14
CA THR A 27 -3.65 -0.26 3.80
C THR A 27 -2.96 0.73 2.86
N HIS A 28 -1.63 0.86 2.93
CA HIS A 28 -0.86 1.79 2.11
C HIS A 28 -0.65 1.28 0.67
N TYR A 29 -0.46 -0.03 0.50
CA TYR A 29 -0.28 -0.67 -0.81
C TYR A 29 -1.59 -1.22 -1.41
N ARG A 30 -2.67 -1.30 -0.62
CA ARG A 30 -4.02 -1.60 -1.11
C ARG A 30 -4.58 -0.38 -1.84
N SER A 31 -4.16 -0.25 -3.09
CA SER A 31 -4.72 0.73 -4.00
C SER A 31 -6.07 0.25 -4.50
N GLU A 32 -7.14 0.99 -4.21
CA GLU A 32 -8.49 0.72 -4.73
C GLU A 32 -8.49 0.62 -6.26
N LEU A 33 -7.60 1.37 -6.93
CA LEU A 33 -7.39 1.30 -8.38
C LEU A 33 -6.86 -0.08 -8.79
N VAL A 34 -5.84 -0.60 -8.10
CA VAL A 34 -5.30 -1.94 -8.38
C VAL A 34 -6.34 -3.02 -8.09
N GLU A 35 -7.13 -2.87 -7.02
CA GLU A 35 -8.25 -3.77 -6.73
C GLU A 35 -9.32 -3.75 -7.84
N HIS A 36 -9.67 -2.56 -8.33
CA HIS A 36 -10.57 -2.40 -9.47
C HIS A 36 -10.02 -3.09 -10.72
N ILE A 37 -8.73 -2.93 -11.02
CA ILE A 37 -8.11 -3.57 -12.18
C ILE A 37 -8.04 -5.10 -11.98
N HIS A 38 -7.78 -5.57 -10.76
CA HIS A 38 -7.73 -6.99 -10.42
C HIS A 38 -9.12 -7.63 -10.57
N ALA A 39 -10.17 -6.98 -10.05
CA ALA A 39 -11.57 -7.41 -10.19
C ALA A 39 -12.02 -7.45 -11.67
N ASN A 40 -11.49 -6.55 -12.50
CA ASN A 40 -11.77 -6.51 -13.95
C ASN A 40 -10.84 -7.44 -14.77
N GLY A 41 -10.14 -8.38 -14.14
CA GLY A 41 -9.34 -9.41 -14.84
C GLY A 41 -7.89 -9.00 -15.13
N CYS A 42 -7.28 -8.23 -14.23
CA CYS A 42 -5.90 -7.73 -14.32
C CYS A 42 -5.61 -6.85 -15.55
N THR A 43 -6.63 -6.43 -16.30
CA THR A 43 -6.47 -5.68 -17.54
C THR A 43 -7.35 -4.43 -17.48
N PHE A 44 -6.76 -3.29 -17.82
CA PHE A 44 -7.46 -2.01 -17.85
C PHE A 44 -7.05 -1.24 -19.09
N ALA A 45 -8.00 -0.64 -19.78
CA ALA A 45 -7.74 0.14 -20.99
C ALA A 45 -8.26 1.56 -20.78
N HIS A 46 -7.41 2.55 -21.03
CA HIS A 46 -7.78 3.95 -21.01
C HIS A 46 -7.26 4.64 -22.27
N GLY A 47 -8.18 4.98 -23.20
CA GLY A 47 -7.84 5.52 -24.50
C GLY A 47 -6.95 4.56 -25.30
N SER A 48 -5.75 5.01 -25.65
CA SER A 48 -4.73 4.21 -26.35
C SER A 48 -3.80 3.43 -25.41
N THR A 49 -3.95 3.57 -24.10
CA THR A 49 -3.04 2.98 -23.11
C THR A 49 -3.69 1.78 -22.43
N GLY A 50 -3.08 0.61 -22.59
CA GLY A 50 -3.46 -0.61 -21.88
C GLY A 50 -2.55 -0.87 -20.68
N ILE A 51 -3.13 -1.04 -19.51
CA ILE A 51 -2.47 -1.40 -18.26
C ILE A 51 -2.76 -2.89 -18.00
N ARG A 52 -1.72 -3.67 -17.68
CA ARG A 52 -1.84 -5.06 -17.26
C ARG A 52 -1.10 -5.24 -15.94
N LEU A 53 -1.77 -5.82 -14.95
CA LEU A 53 -1.13 -6.20 -13.69
C LEU A 53 -0.32 -7.48 -13.89
N ALA A 54 0.92 -7.48 -13.43
CA ALA A 54 1.74 -8.68 -13.38
C ALA A 54 1.16 -9.64 -12.33
N LYS A 55 1.17 -10.94 -12.62
CA LYS A 55 0.96 -11.96 -11.59
C LYS A 55 2.25 -12.15 -10.82
N GLU A 56 2.15 -12.31 -9.51
CA GLU A 56 3.25 -12.76 -8.63
C GLU A 56 3.72 -14.18 -9.01
#